data_AF-A0A842T934-F1
#
_entry.id   AF-A0A842T934-F1
#
_cell.length_a   1.000
_cell.length_b   1.000
_cell.length_c   1.000
_cell.angle_alpha   90.00
_cell.angle_beta   90.00
_cell.angle_gamma   90.00
#
_symmetry.space_group_name_H-M   'P 1'
#
loop_
_entity.id
_entity.type
_entity.pdbx_description
1 polymer ?
#
loop_
_entity_poly.entity_id
_entity_poly.type
_entity_poly.pdbx_seq_one_letter_code
_entity_poly.pdbx_strand_id
1 'polypeptide(L)'
;MQLTQKIRIYPTNEQMNVLWALSEKCRLMYNFALSDRITNWKEQKEFPKNERNYISYTRQQNKLPQIKRKYPEYRWVYSKVLQMVLRNLDGNYKSFFALWKNGD
;
A
#
# COMPACT_ATOMS: atom_id res chain seq x y z
N MET A 1 -32.92 28.56 5.73
CA MET A 1 -31.53 28.77 6.19
C MET A 1 -31.13 27.54 6.99
N GLN A 2 -30.20 26.71 6.50
CA GLN A 2 -29.70 25.59 7.30
C GLN A 2 -28.55 26.10 8.17
N LEU A 3 -28.69 25.95 9.50
CA LEU A 3 -27.64 26.27 10.46
C LEU A 3 -26.69 25.07 10.55
N THR A 4 -25.39 25.31 10.39
CA THR A 4 -24.34 24.28 10.53
C THR A 4 -23.38 24.67 11.64
N GLN A 5 -23.11 23.75 12.57
CA GLN A 5 -22.15 23.94 13.65
C GLN A 5 -20.96 22.99 13.47
N LYS A 6 -19.74 23.52 13.59
CA LYS A 6 -18.51 22.71 13.53
C LYS A 6 -18.26 22.07 14.89
N ILE A 7 -18.39 20.74 14.96
CA ILE A 7 -18.12 19.96 16.17
C ILE A 7 -16.85 19.14 15.93
N ARG A 8 -15.90 19.21 16.86
CA ARG A 8 -14.71 18.36 16.84
C ARG A 8 -15.04 17.06 17.55
N ILE A 9 -15.03 15.96 16.80
CA ILE A 9 -15.15 14.61 17.36
C ILE A 9 -13.77 14.13 17.82
N TYR A 10 -13.74 13.51 18.99
CA TYR A 10 -12.56 12.84 19.52
C TYR A 10 -12.85 11.34 19.61
N PRO A 11 -11.90 10.49 19.23
CA PRO A 11 -12.08 9.06 19.33
C PRO A 11 -12.08 8.61 20.80
N THR A 12 -12.87 7.60 21.11
CA THR A 12 -12.76 6.87 22.39
C THR A 12 -11.50 6.01 22.41
N ASN A 13 -11.11 5.51 23.59
CA ASN A 13 -9.97 4.60 23.72
C ASN A 13 -10.12 3.34 22.84
N GLU A 14 -11.33 2.79 22.73
CA GLU A 14 -11.62 1.64 21.87
C GLU A 14 -11.44 1.98 20.39
N GLN A 15 -11.92 3.14 19.95
CA GLN A 15 -11.75 3.61 18.57
C GLN A 15 -10.26 3.85 18.25
N MET A 16 -9.51 4.41 19.19
CA MET A 16 -8.06 4.59 19.05
C MET A 16 -7.33 3.27 18.85
N ASN A 17 -7.68 2.23 19.60
CA ASN A 17 -7.09 0.90 19.43
C ASN A 17 -7.36 0.33 18.03
N VAL A 18 -8.58 0.49 17.51
CA VAL A 18 -8.93 0.07 16.14
C VAL A 18 -8.13 0.85 15.10
N LEU A 19 -8.00 2.17 15.27
CA LEU A 19 -7.22 3.02 14.35
C LEU A 19 -5.74 2.63 14.34
N TRP A 20 -5.15 2.36 15.50
CA TRP A 20 -3.76 1.89 15.59
C TRP A 20 -3.58 0.52 14.96
N ALA A 21 -4.47 -0.43 15.24
CA ALA A 21 -4.43 -1.74 14.61
C ALA A 21 -4.55 -1.65 13.09
N LEU A 22 -5.44 -0.78 12.59
CA LEU A 22 -5.61 -0.54 11.15
C LEU A 22 -4.34 0.06 10.53
N SER A 23 -3.78 1.08 11.19
CA SER A 23 -2.53 1.73 10.76
C SER A 23 -1.39 0.72 10.65
N GLU A 24 -1.25 -0.16 11.64
CA GLU A 24 -0.23 -1.20 11.62
C GLU A 24 -0.42 -2.20 10.47
N LYS A 25 -1.65 -2.63 10.20
CA LYS A 25 -1.93 -3.47 9.01
C LYS A 25 -1.59 -2.76 7.70
N CYS A 26 -1.86 -1.46 7.60
CA CYS A 26 -1.48 -0.67 6.43
C CYS A 26 0.04 -0.57 6.28
N ARG A 27 0.77 -0.30 7.38
CA ARG A 27 2.24 -0.23 7.39
C ARG A 27 2.87 -1.54 6.94
N LEU A 28 2.41 -2.66 7.49
CA LEU A 28 2.89 -3.99 7.11
C LEU A 28 2.60 -4.30 5.64
N MET A 29 1.37 -4.03 5.17
CA MET A 29 1.01 -4.23 3.75
C MET A 29 1.91 -3.42 2.81
N TYR A 30 2.19 -2.16 3.15
CA TYR A 30 3.10 -1.31 2.39
C TYR A 30 4.49 -1.94 2.32
N ASN A 31 5.04 -2.36 3.46
CA ASN A 31 6.38 -2.95 3.54
C ASN A 31 6.48 -4.29 2.81
N PHE A 32 5.46 -5.15 2.91
CA PHE A 32 5.41 -6.40 2.14
C PHE A 32 5.44 -6.12 0.64
N ALA A 33 4.61 -5.20 0.16
CA ALA A 33 4.54 -4.87 -1.25
C ALA A 33 5.81 -4.15 -1.74
N LEU A 34 6.44 -3.31 -0.92
CA LEU A 34 7.71 -2.65 -1.23
C LEU A 34 8.83 -3.68 -1.33
N SER A 35 8.92 -4.60 -0.38
CA SER A 35 9.91 -5.68 -0.39
C SER A 35 9.78 -6.55 -1.65
N ASP A 36 8.55 -6.95 -2.02
CA ASP A 36 8.27 -7.69 -3.26
C ASP A 36 8.79 -6.93 -4.50
N ARG A 37 8.55 -5.61 -4.57
CA ARG A 37 9.06 -4.77 -5.68
C ARG A 37 10.58 -4.65 -5.69
N ILE A 38 11.23 -4.46 -4.53
CA ILE A 38 12.69 -4.36 -4.44
C ILE A 38 13.36 -5.65 -4.88
N THR A 39 12.87 -6.80 -4.39
CA THR A 39 13.38 -8.12 -4.77
C THR A 39 13.22 -8.33 -6.27
N ASN A 40 12.02 -8.10 -6.81
CA ASN A 40 11.77 -8.20 -8.24
C ASN A 40 12.65 -7.24 -9.06
N TRP A 41 12.86 -6.00 -8.61
CA TRP A 41 13.73 -5.07 -9.33
C TRP A 41 15.17 -5.58 -9.40
N LYS A 42 15.70 -6.12 -8.29
CA LYS A 42 17.06 -6.69 -8.24
C LYS A 42 17.22 -7.90 -9.17
N GLU A 43 16.20 -8.74 -9.28
CA GLU A 43 16.21 -9.89 -10.20
C GLU A 43 16.08 -9.45 -11.66
N GLN A 44 15.14 -8.55 -11.95
CA GLN A 44 14.78 -8.17 -13.31
C GLN A 44 15.79 -7.24 -13.98
N LYS A 45 16.57 -6.47 -13.22
CA LYS A 45 17.57 -5.55 -13.79
C LYS A 45 18.71 -6.30 -14.52
N GLU A 46 18.97 -7.56 -14.18
CA GLU A 46 20.01 -8.38 -14.82
C GLU A 46 19.57 -8.88 -16.21
N PHE A 47 18.27 -8.95 -16.49
CA PHE A 47 17.74 -9.39 -17.77
C PHE A 47 17.85 -8.32 -18.86
N PRO A 48 17.89 -8.70 -20.16
CA PRO A 48 17.75 -7.79 -21.28
C PRO A 48 16.51 -6.92 -21.17
N LYS A 49 16.60 -5.64 -21.58
CA LYS A 49 15.53 -4.63 -21.37
C LYS A 49 14.16 -5.07 -21.90
N ASN A 50 14.13 -5.77 -23.03
CA ASN A 50 12.94 -6.31 -23.69
C ASN A 50 12.29 -7.48 -22.95
N GLU A 51 13.01 -8.13 -22.05
CA GLU A 51 12.54 -9.30 -21.29
C GLU A 51 12.17 -8.98 -19.84
N ARG A 52 12.53 -7.77 -19.36
CA ARG A 52 12.25 -7.36 -17.98
C ARG A 52 10.75 -7.27 -17.71
N ASN A 53 10.30 -7.94 -16.66
CA ASN A 53 8.91 -7.94 -16.22
C ASN A 53 8.80 -7.45 -14.76
N TYR A 54 8.68 -6.13 -14.61
CA TYR A 54 8.56 -5.51 -13.30
C TYR A 54 7.16 -5.65 -12.71
N ILE A 55 7.09 -5.83 -11.38
CA ILE A 55 5.83 -5.90 -10.66
C ILE A 55 5.08 -4.56 -10.74
N SER A 56 3.83 -4.62 -11.23
CA SER A 56 2.92 -3.48 -11.26
C SER A 56 1.98 -3.45 -10.05
N TYR A 57 1.38 -2.27 -9.81
CA TYR A 57 0.27 -2.13 -8.87
C TYR A 57 -0.84 -3.17 -9.10
N THR A 58 -1.28 -3.34 -10.36
CA THR A 58 -2.39 -4.24 -10.71
C THR A 58 -2.06 -5.68 -10.30
N ARG A 59 -0.81 -6.12 -10.51
CA ARG A 59 -0.37 -7.46 -10.08
C ARG A 59 -0.47 -7.61 -8.56
N GLN A 60 -0.05 -6.62 -7.78
CA GLN A 60 -0.12 -6.68 -6.30
C GLN A 60 -1.56 -6.56 -5.79
N GLN A 61 -2.39 -5.71 -6.40
CA GLN A 61 -3.81 -5.60 -6.07
C GLN A 61 -4.53 -6.94 -6.26
N ASN A 62 -4.26 -7.63 -7.36
CA ASN A 62 -4.88 -8.92 -7.67
C ASN A 62 -4.44 -10.04 -6.72
N LYS A 63 -3.30 -9.89 -6.03
CA LYS A 63 -2.85 -10.82 -4.98
C LYS A 63 -3.55 -10.60 -3.63
N LEU A 64 -4.22 -9.46 -3.40
CA LEU A 64 -4.85 -9.15 -2.10
C LEU A 64 -5.82 -10.24 -1.59
N PRO A 65 -6.68 -10.85 -2.42
CA PRO A 65 -7.53 -11.96 -1.97
C PRO A 65 -6.72 -13.14 -1.43
N GLN A 66 -5.60 -13.49 -2.09
CA GLN A 66 -4.72 -14.57 -1.64
C GLN A 66 -4.00 -14.19 -0.34
N ILE A 67 -3.55 -12.94 -0.22
CA ILE A 67 -2.93 -12.41 1.00
C ILE A 67 -3.90 -12.51 2.18
N LYS A 68 -5.17 -12.12 2.00
CA LYS A 68 -6.20 -12.25 3.06
C LYS A 68 -6.51 -13.70 3.44
N ARG A 69 -6.34 -14.66 2.52
CA ARG A 69 -6.47 -16.10 2.83
C ARG A 69 -5.27 -16.60 3.62
N LYS A 70 -4.06 -16.19 3.24
CA LYS A 70 -2.81 -16.56 3.91
C LYS A 70 -2.66 -15.92 5.29
N TYR A 71 -3.17 -14.70 5.43
CA TYR A 71 -3.11 -13.88 6.65
C TYR A 71 -4.53 -13.46 7.05
N PRO A 72 -5.28 -14.33 7.75
CA PRO A 72 -6.67 -14.08 8.14
C PRO A 72 -6.86 -12.81 8.96
N GLU A 73 -5.82 -12.32 9.64
CA GLU A 73 -5.82 -11.08 10.41
C GLU A 73 -5.97 -9.81 9.55
N TYR A 74 -5.94 -9.92 8.22
CA TYR A 74 -6.29 -8.84 7.28
C TYR A 74 -7.74 -8.89 6.81
N ARG A 75 -8.51 -9.93 7.18
CA ARG A 75 -9.89 -10.13 6.68
C ARG A 75 -10.83 -9.02 7.11
N TRP A 76 -10.66 -8.50 8.32
CA TRP A 76 -11.46 -7.39 8.87
C TRP A 76 -11.14 -6.03 8.23
N VAL A 77 -9.96 -5.88 7.62
CA VAL A 77 -9.58 -4.63 6.94
C VAL A 77 -10.32 -4.53 5.61
N TYR A 78 -11.05 -3.43 5.40
CA TYR A 78 -11.78 -3.22 4.16
C TYR A 78 -10.83 -3.21 2.94
N SER A 79 -11.21 -3.92 1.88
CA SER A 79 -10.33 -4.15 0.73
C SER A 79 -9.86 -2.87 0.05
N LYS A 80 -10.69 -1.81 0.00
CA LYS A 80 -10.29 -0.52 -0.57
C LYS A 80 -9.15 0.15 0.20
N VAL A 81 -9.06 -0.06 1.52
CA VAL A 81 -7.96 0.48 2.33
C VAL A 81 -6.64 -0.14 1.89
N LEU A 82 -6.57 -1.47 1.80
CA LEU A 82 -5.37 -2.17 1.33
C LEU A 82 -5.02 -1.80 -0.12
N GLN A 83 -6.02 -1.65 -0.98
CA GLN A 83 -5.82 -1.20 -2.36
C GLN A 83 -5.23 0.22 -2.42
N MET A 84 -5.67 1.13 -1.54
CA MET A 84 -5.14 2.49 -1.46
C MET A 84 -3.69 2.51 -0.97
N VAL A 85 -3.35 1.68 0.02
CA VAL A 85 -1.94 1.50 0.46
C VAL A 85 -1.04 1.11 -0.72
N LEU A 86 -1.48 0.16 -1.54
CA LEU A 86 -0.74 -0.26 -2.74
C LEU A 86 -0.68 0.85 -3.81
N ARG A 87 -1.72 1.70 -3.94
CA ARG A 87 -1.71 2.87 -4.84
C ARG A 87 -0.70 3.91 -4.38
N ASN A 88 -0.65 4.19 -3.08
CA ASN A 88 0.30 5.13 -2.49
C ASN A 88 1.74 4.65 -2.71
N LEU A 89 2.01 3.37 -2.50
CA LEU A 89 3.29 2.76 -2.84
C LEU A 89 3.63 2.95 -4.32
N ASP A 90 2.66 2.72 -5.21
CA ASP A 90 2.88 2.87 -6.65
C ASP A 90 3.26 4.30 -7.05
N GLY A 91 2.57 5.30 -6.48
CA GLY A 91 2.92 6.71 -6.64
C GLY A 91 4.32 7.01 -6.13
N ASN A 92 4.64 6.62 -4.89
CA ASN A 92 5.96 6.84 -4.30
C ASN A 92 7.08 6.20 -5.12
N TYR A 93 6.87 4.98 -5.62
CA TYR A 93 7.84 4.26 -6.43
C TYR A 93 8.09 4.97 -7.77
N LYS A 94 7.03 5.44 -8.45
CA LYS A 94 7.15 6.22 -9.68
C LYS A 94 7.89 7.54 -9.45
N SER A 95 7.54 8.27 -8.39
CA SER A 95 8.22 9.52 -8.03
C SER A 95 9.70 9.30 -7.76
N PHE A 96 10.07 8.24 -7.03
CA PHE A 96 11.47 7.89 -6.79
C PHE A 96 12.26 7.70 -8.09
N PHE A 97 11.75 6.92 -9.05
CA PHE A 97 12.45 6.74 -10.32
C PHE A 97 12.44 7.97 -11.22
N ALA A 98 11.45 8.86 -11.09
CA ALA A 98 11.43 10.13 -11.80
C ALA A 98 12.57 11.03 -11.29
N LEU A 99 12.70 11.19 -9.96
CA LEU A 99 13.77 11.96 -9.34
C LEU A 99 15.14 11.37 -9.66
N TRP A 100 15.31 10.05 -9.52
CA TRP A 100 16.56 9.37 -9.84
C TRP A 100 17.01 9.58 -11.28
N LYS A 101 16.08 9.65 -12.25
CA LYS A 101 16.41 9.95 -13.65
C LYS A 101 16.81 11.41 -13.88
N ASN A 102 16.29 12.32 -13.06
CA ASN A 102 16.59 13.74 -13.15
C ASN A 102 17.91 14.11 -12.42
N GLY A 103 18.47 13.18 -11.64
CA GLY A 103 19.69 13.41 -10.86
C GLY A 103 19.45 14.10 -9.52
N ASP A 104 18.20 14.14 -9.05
CA ASP A 104 17.77 14.65 -7.75
C ASP A 104 17.82 13.57 -6.65
#